data_AF-A0A183CBS8-F1
#
_entry.id   AF-A0A183CBS8-F1
#
_cell.length_a   1.000
_cell.length_b   1.000
_cell.length_c   1.000
_cell.angle_alpha   90.00
_cell.angle_beta   90.00
_cell.angle_gamma   90.00
#
_symmetry.space_group_name_H-M   'P 1'
#
loop_
_entity.id
_entity.type
_entity.pdbx_description
1 polymer ?
#
loop_
_entity_poly.entity_id
_entity_poly.type
_entity_poly.pdbx_seq_one_letter_code
_entity_poly.pdbx_strand_id
1 'polypeptide(L)'
;MAQQRLFELVNTETVLVGHSLESDLRSMRLVHRRVVDTSVVYPHRMGPPYKRALKTLAAEIMQLIIQDDGGWANANAILNC
;
A
#
# COMPACT_ATOMS: atom_id res chain seq x y z
N MET A 1 12.77 -18.81 -0.99
CA MET A 1 12.90 -18.44 -2.42
C MET A 1 12.55 -16.98 -2.68
N ALA A 2 11.35 -16.47 -2.33
CA ALA A 2 10.94 -15.10 -2.65
C ALA A 2 11.79 -13.98 -2.01
N GLN A 3 12.14 -14.10 -0.72
CA GLN A 3 12.98 -13.10 -0.02
C GLN A 3 14.37 -12.96 -0.65
N GLN A 4 14.94 -14.07 -1.14
CA GLN A 4 16.28 -14.09 -1.73
C GLN A 4 16.32 -13.32 -3.06
N ARG A 5 15.26 -13.45 -3.87
CA ARG A 5 15.06 -12.65 -5.09
C ARG A 5 14.91 -11.16 -4.78
N LEU A 6 14.26 -10.80 -3.69
CA LEU A 6 14.14 -9.41 -3.28
C LEU A 6 15.54 -8.80 -3.00
N PHE A 7 16.42 -9.53 -2.31
CA PHE A 7 17.78 -9.07 -2.05
C PHE A 7 18.67 -8.99 -3.30
N GLU A 8 18.36 -9.74 -4.36
CA GLU A 8 19.05 -9.61 -5.66
C GLU A 8 18.67 -8.32 -6.39
N LEU A 9 17.47 -7.78 -6.14
CA LEU A 9 16.91 -6.62 -6.86
C LEU A 9 16.98 -5.32 -6.05
N VAL A 10 17.09 -5.42 -4.73
CA VAL A 10 17.04 -4.29 -3.80
C VAL A 10 18.40 -4.06 -3.18
N ASN A 11 18.94 -2.86 -3.40
CA ASN A 11 20.15 -2.38 -2.73
C ASN A 11 19.84 -1.09 -1.95
N THR A 12 20.86 -0.46 -1.38
CA THR A 12 20.73 0.77 -0.58
C THR A 12 20.28 2.00 -1.36
N GLU A 13 20.39 1.99 -2.69
CA GLU A 13 19.99 3.07 -3.59
C GLU A 13 18.57 2.89 -4.15
N THR A 14 18.10 1.65 -4.23
CA THR A 14 16.73 1.30 -4.65
C THR A 14 15.71 2.03 -3.79
N VAL A 15 14.70 2.65 -4.40
CA VAL A 15 13.57 3.23 -3.66
C VAL A 15 12.46 2.20 -3.60
N LEU A 16 12.08 1.78 -2.39
CA LEU A 16 10.95 0.88 -2.19
C LEU A 16 9.67 1.69 -2.13
N VAL A 17 8.71 1.37 -2.99
CA VAL A 17 7.39 2.02 -3.02
C VAL A 17 6.33 0.98 -2.73
N GLY A 18 5.41 1.27 -1.82
CA GLY A 18 4.37 0.31 -1.46
C GLY A 18 3.37 0.86 -0.45
N HIS A 19 2.59 -0.05 0.12
CA HIS A 19 1.54 0.28 1.08
C HIS A 19 1.73 -0.53 2.35
N SER A 20 1.87 0.15 3.49
CA SER A 20 2.10 -0.48 4.80
C SER A 20 3.37 -1.33 4.86
N LEU A 21 4.45 -0.89 4.20
CA LEU A 21 5.71 -1.63 4.06
C LEU A 21 6.42 -1.88 5.39
N GLU A 22 6.11 -1.12 6.44
CA GLU A 22 6.66 -1.31 7.78
C GLU A 22 6.50 -2.75 8.29
N SER A 23 5.31 -3.35 8.15
CA SER A 23 5.08 -4.75 8.56
C SER A 23 5.86 -5.75 7.70
N ASP A 24 5.94 -5.50 6.39
CA ASP A 24 6.66 -6.37 5.46
C ASP A 24 8.16 -6.36 5.75
N LEU A 25 8.76 -5.18 5.87
CA LEU A 25 10.17 -5.00 6.21
C LEU A 25 10.50 -5.62 7.57
N ARG A 26 9.61 -5.47 8.56
CA ARG A 26 9.77 -6.08 9.88
C ARG A 26 9.75 -7.60 9.82
N SER A 27 8.84 -8.19 9.04
CA SER A 27 8.77 -9.65 8.87
C SER A 27 10.02 -10.21 8.16
N MET A 28 10.58 -9.45 7.23
CA MET A 28 11.83 -9.78 6.53
C MET A 28 13.10 -9.46 7.33
N ARG A 29 12.98 -8.81 8.49
CA ARG A 29 14.10 -8.29 9.30
C ARG A 29 15.03 -7.37 8.50
N LEU A 30 14.46 -6.57 7.61
CA LEU A 30 15.18 -5.64 6.73
C LEU A 30 15.02 -4.21 7.22
N VAL A 31 16.11 -3.45 7.26
CA VAL A 31 16.10 -2.00 7.46
C VAL A 31 16.48 -1.33 6.15
N HIS A 32 15.54 -0.59 5.56
CA HIS A 32 15.78 0.17 4.34
C HIS A 32 15.42 1.64 4.54
N ARG A 33 16.31 2.55 4.16
CA ARG A 33 16.14 4.00 4.44
C ARG A 33 15.36 4.74 3.35
N ARG A 34 15.29 4.18 2.13
CA ARG A 34 14.68 4.83 0.96
C ARG A 34 13.33 4.19 0.68
N VAL A 35 12.33 4.56 1.48
CA VAL A 35 10.98 3.98 1.42
C VAL A 35 9.95 5.09 1.20
N VAL A 36 9.05 4.87 0.24
CA VAL A 36 7.83 5.64 0.04
C VAL A 36 6.65 4.75 0.42
N ASP A 37 6.08 4.98 1.60
CA ASP A 37 4.93 4.22 2.10
C ASP A 37 3.65 5.05 1.95
N THR A 38 2.74 4.57 1.10
CA THR A 38 1.46 5.24 0.84
C THR A 38 0.56 5.32 2.07
N SER A 39 0.70 4.41 3.05
CA SER A 39 -0.05 4.49 4.32
C SER A 39 0.41 5.65 5.21
N VAL A 40 1.64 6.13 5.02
CA VAL A 40 2.19 7.31 5.69
C VAL A 40 1.87 8.57 4.90
N VAL A 41 2.00 8.53 3.57
CA VAL A 41 1.67 9.65 2.67
C VAL A 41 0.18 10.02 2.75
N TYR A 42 -0.70 9.04 2.89
CA TYR A 42 -2.14 9.21 3.04
C TYR A 42 -2.62 8.76 4.42
N PRO A 43 -2.38 9.57 5.47
CA PRO A 43 -2.68 9.17 6.84
C PRO A 43 -4.18 8.99 7.05
N HIS A 44 -4.54 8.09 7.96
CA HIS A 44 -5.92 7.95 8.40
C HIS A 44 -6.33 9.15 9.26
N ARG A 45 -7.56 9.64 9.11
CA ARG A 45 -8.06 10.83 9.85
C ARG A 45 -8.03 10.66 11.37
N MET A 46 -8.15 9.43 11.86
CA MET A 46 -8.07 9.10 13.29
C MET A 46 -6.63 8.93 13.82
N GLY A 47 -5.62 9.07 12.96
CA GLY A 47 -4.22 8.85 13.32
C GLY A 47 -3.87 7.37 13.58
N PRO A 48 -2.62 7.09 13.98
CA PRO A 48 -2.15 5.74 14.33
C PRO A 48 -2.97 5.10 15.46
N PRO A 49 -3.19 3.77 15.46
CA PRO A 49 -2.62 2.78 14.54
C PRO A 49 -3.43 2.57 13.24
N TYR A 50 -4.50 3.34 13.03
CA TYR A 50 -5.37 3.17 11.87
C TYR A 50 -4.65 3.57 10.57
N LYS A 51 -4.78 2.73 9.54
CA LYS A 51 -4.26 2.97 8.18
C LYS A 51 -5.42 2.94 7.19
N ARG A 52 -5.37 3.77 6.15
CA ARG A 52 -6.35 3.72 5.05
C ARG A 52 -6.09 2.46 4.23
N ALA A 53 -7.14 1.74 3.84
CA ALA A 53 -6.97 0.57 2.98
C ALA A 53 -6.53 0.98 1.56
N LEU A 54 -5.63 0.21 0.95
CA LEU A 54 -5.16 0.47 -0.42
C LEU A 54 -6.32 0.51 -1.42
N LYS A 55 -7.33 -0.35 -1.26
CA LYS A 55 -8.53 -0.35 -2.13
C LYS A 55 -9.29 0.98 -2.10
N THR A 56 -9.39 1.60 -0.93
CA THR A 56 -10.03 2.90 -0.76
C THR A 56 -9.19 4.00 -1.41
N LEU A 57 -7.87 3.96 -1.24
CA LEU A 57 -6.96 4.92 -1.89
C LEU A 57 -6.97 4.80 -3.41
N ALA A 58 -6.97 3.57 -3.94
CA ALA A 58 -7.04 3.31 -5.38
C ALA A 58 -8.34 3.84 -5.98
N ALA A 59 -9.47 3.63 -5.30
CA ALA A 59 -10.75 4.12 -5.76
C ALA A 59 -10.84 5.66 -5.71
N GLU A 60 -10.45 6.29 -4.60
CA GLU A 60 -10.57 7.75 -4.46
C GLU A 60 -9.59 8.52 -5.35
N ILE A 61 -8.33 8.09 -5.39
CA ILE A 61 -7.25 8.86 -6.02
C ILE A 61 -7.06 8.48 -7.49
N MET A 62 -7.16 7.18 -7.80
CA MET A 62 -6.89 6.64 -9.13
C MET A 62 -8.17 6.28 -9.89
N GLN A 63 -9.34 6.39 -9.26
CA GLN A 63 -10.63 5.95 -9.84
C GLN A 63 -10.59 4.47 -10.26
N LEU A 64 -9.82 3.67 -9.51
CA LEU A 64 -9.56 2.27 -9.79
C LEU A 64 -10.13 1.38 -8.69
N ILE A 65 -11.03 0.47 -9.06
CA ILE A 65 -11.56 -0.56 -8.17
C ILE A 65 -10.61 -1.75 -8.19
N ILE A 66 -10.05 -2.11 -7.03
CA ILE A 66 -9.18 -3.27 -6.84
C ILE A 66 -9.75 -4.16 -5.74
N GLN A 67 -9.48 -5.47 -5.81
CA GLN A 67 -9.93 -6.44 -4.80
C GLN A 67 -11.46 -6.43 -4.62
N ASP A 68 -12.20 -6.43 -5.73
CA ASP A 68 -13.65 -6.62 -5.71
C ASP A 68 -13.95 -8.09 -5.42
N ASP A 69 -14.47 -8.36 -4.23
CA ASP A 69 -14.80 -9.71 -3.76
C ASP A 69 -16.09 -10.26 -4.39
N GLY A 70 -16.62 -9.62 -5.45
CA GLY A 70 -17.75 -10.12 -6.23
C GLY A 70 -19.09 -9.49 -5.86
N GLY A 71 -19.10 -8.21 -5.50
CA GLY A 71 -20.33 -7.46 -5.30
C GLY A 71 -20.53 -6.43 -6.38
N TRP A 72 -21.16 -6.82 -7.51
CA TRP A 72 -21.59 -5.94 -8.62
C TRP A 72 -22.50 -4.75 -8.23
N ALA A 73 -22.71 -4.52 -6.93
CA ALA A 73 -23.68 -3.58 -6.40
C ALA A 73 -23.17 -2.13 -6.29
N ASN A 74 -21.92 -1.77 -6.61
CA ASN A 74 -21.49 -0.38 -6.40
C ASN A 74 -20.38 0.19 -7.31
N ALA A 75 -20.30 -0.23 -8.57
CA ALA A 75 -19.49 0.49 -9.57
C ALA A 75 -19.95 1.96 -9.76
N ASN A 76 -21.16 2.33 -9.31
CA ASN A 76 -21.73 3.68 -9.42
C ASN A 76 -21.68 4.51 -8.12
N ALA A 77 -21.22 3.99 -6.97
CA ALA A 77 -21.20 4.77 -5.72
C ALA A 77 -19.98 5.69 -5.55
N ILE A 78 -18.96 5.59 -6.41
CA ILE A 78 -17.74 6.39 -6.29
C ILE A 78 -17.74 7.56 -7.30
N LEU A 79 -18.64 7.54 -8.30
CA LEU A 79 -18.81 8.62 -9.28
C LEU A 79 -19.78 9.73 -8.85
N ASN A 80 -20.46 9.59 -7.71
CA ASN A 80 -21.34 10.63 -7.18
C ASN A 80 -20.91 10.98 -5.74
N CYS A 81 -20.04 11.99 -5.64
CA CYS A 81 -19.81 12.90 -4.52
C CYS A 81 -19.96 12.37 -3.08
#